data_AF-A0A937PCN1-F1
#
_entry.id   AF-A0A937PCN1-F1
#
_cell.length_a   1.000
_cell.length_b   1.000
_cell.length_c   1.000
_cell.angle_alpha   90.00
_cell.angle_beta   90.00
_cell.angle_gamma   90.00
#
_symmetry.space_group_name_H-M   'P 1'
#
loop_
_entity.id
_entity.type
_entity.pdbx_description
1 polymer ?
#
loop_
_entity_poly.entity_id
_entity_poly.type
_entity_poly.pdbx_seq_one_letter_code
_entity_poly.pdbx_strand_id
1 'polypeptide(L)'
;MKKSLFHIVACLGIVLLVVCFSFDRAQAGEYDKELRAAKAIEDTFSRAGALIDVALSYAEAGEKRKALKILSRAFKITKRIKSSENADTRTGLLVEIAISYAKIKEKSRALQIVKIIEDADAKESVLAEISAITQRQKETVIRPPEAPLSNGKRIYYFRCRCPKIKTAE
;
A
#
# COMPACT_ATOMS: atom_id res chain seq x y z
N MET A 1 18.65 1.03 34.11
CA MET A 1 17.19 1.19 33.94
C MET A 1 16.76 2.36 33.05
N LYS A 2 17.47 3.51 33.01
CA LYS A 2 17.07 4.68 32.19
C LYS A 2 17.10 4.49 30.66
N LYS A 3 17.98 3.61 30.14
CA LYS A 3 18.05 3.32 28.70
C LYS A 3 16.78 2.64 28.16
N SER A 4 16.17 1.74 28.94
CA SER A 4 14.93 1.05 28.53
C SER A 4 13.75 2.03 28.44
N LEU A 5 13.60 2.92 29.43
CA LEU A 5 12.53 3.92 29.41
C LEU A 5 12.72 4.94 28.27
N PHE A 6 13.95 5.38 28.01
CA PHE A 6 14.24 6.29 26.90
C PHE A 6 13.98 5.63 25.52
N HIS A 7 14.35 4.35 25.35
CA HIS A 7 14.05 3.58 24.14
C HIS A 7 12.53 3.39 23.96
N ILE A 8 11.78 3.07 25.03
CA ILE A 8 10.33 2.88 24.97
C ILE A 8 9.62 4.19 24.60
N VAL A 9 10.00 5.31 25.21
CA VAL A 9 9.42 6.63 24.92
C VAL A 9 9.80 7.10 23.50
N ALA A 10 11.02 6.83 23.05
CA ALA A 10 11.45 7.11 21.67
C ALA A 10 10.69 6.25 20.64
N CYS A 11 10.50 4.95 20.91
CA CYS A 11 9.70 4.06 20.06
C CYS A 11 8.23 4.52 19.99
N LEU A 12 7.62 4.86 21.13
CA LEU A 12 6.25 5.39 21.16
C LEU A 12 6.14 6.72 20.40
N GLY A 13 7.12 7.62 20.53
CA GLY A 13 7.17 8.87 19.79
C GLY A 13 7.30 8.67 18.27
N ILE A 14 8.13 7.73 17.82
CA ILE A 14 8.30 7.41 16.40
C ILE A 14 7.03 6.76 15.82
N VAL A 15 6.37 5.87 16.59
CA VAL A 15 5.12 5.23 16.18
C VAL A 15 3.99 6.26 16.06
N LEU A 16 3.84 7.16 17.05
CA LEU A 16 2.87 8.26 16.98
C LEU A 16 3.14 9.19 15.80
N LEU A 17 4.40 9.50 15.50
CA LEU A 17 4.74 10.31 14.33
C LEU A 17 4.31 9.61 13.03
N VAL A 18 4.60 8.32 12.83
CA VAL A 18 4.17 7.62 11.60
C VAL A 18 2.64 7.56 11.50
N VAL A 19 1.94 7.23 12.59
CA VAL A 19 0.47 7.10 12.60
C VAL A 19 -0.22 8.46 12.39
N CYS A 20 0.27 9.54 12.99
CA CYS A 20 -0.29 10.88 12.83
C CYS A 20 0.06 11.52 11.47
N PHE A 21 1.21 11.19 10.88
CA PHE A 21 1.65 11.79 9.62
C PHE A 21 0.90 11.22 8.40
N SER A 22 0.26 10.06 8.53
CA SER A 22 -0.61 9.48 7.50
C SER A 22 -1.80 10.37 7.12
N PHE A 23 -2.14 11.40 7.92
CA PHE A 23 -3.31 12.26 7.71
C PHE A 23 -3.02 13.58 6.97
N ASP A 24 -1.76 14.03 6.92
CA ASP A 24 -1.38 15.32 6.33
C ASP A 24 -0.40 15.09 5.16
N ARG A 25 -0.92 15.06 3.92
CA ARG A 25 -0.21 14.51 2.76
C ARG A 25 -0.13 15.54 1.65
N ALA A 26 0.98 16.30 1.62
CA ALA A 26 1.13 17.35 0.62
C ALA A 26 2.48 17.43 -0.11
N GLN A 27 3.60 16.82 0.33
CA GLN A 27 4.88 17.03 -0.38
C GLN A 27 5.77 15.79 -0.62
N ALA A 28 6.33 15.73 -1.83
CA ALA A 28 7.20 14.70 -2.38
C ALA A 28 8.57 14.50 -1.66
N GLY A 29 8.78 15.07 -0.47
CA GLY A 29 9.97 14.86 0.37
C GLY A 29 9.69 14.17 1.71
N GLU A 30 8.43 13.97 2.07
CA GLU A 30 8.03 13.49 3.40
C GLU A 30 8.01 11.96 3.48
N TYR A 31 7.71 11.28 2.38
CA TYR A 31 7.71 9.80 2.33
C TYR A 31 9.08 9.18 2.65
N ASP A 32 10.19 9.84 2.28
CA ASP A 32 11.53 9.35 2.60
C ASP A 32 11.88 9.55 4.08
N LYS A 33 11.28 10.53 4.76
CA LYS A 33 11.38 10.69 6.22
C LYS A 33 10.56 9.62 6.92
N GLU A 34 9.33 9.39 6.46
CA GLU A 34 8.44 8.33 6.95
C GLU A 34 9.07 6.94 6.81
N LEU A 35 9.68 6.65 5.65
CA LEU A 35 10.41 5.40 5.42
C LEU A 35 11.63 5.25 6.34
N ARG A 36 12.32 6.34 6.68
CA ARG A 36 13.43 6.32 7.65
C ARG A 36 12.92 6.07 9.06
N ALA A 37 11.85 6.74 9.46
CA ALA A 37 11.19 6.55 10.74
C ALA A 37 10.72 5.09 10.91
N ALA A 38 10.00 4.56 9.92
CA ALA A 38 9.55 3.17 9.92
C ALA A 38 10.73 2.17 10.06
N LYS A 39 11.84 2.40 9.36
CA LYS A 39 13.05 1.55 9.46
C LYS A 39 13.73 1.63 10.83
N ALA A 40 13.61 2.75 11.53
CA ALA A 40 14.23 2.98 12.84
C ALA A 40 13.48 2.30 13.99
N ILE A 41 12.25 1.83 13.77
CA ILE A 41 11.48 1.09 14.78
C ILE A 41 12.19 -0.24 15.10
N GLU A 42 12.47 -0.44 16.39
CA GLU A 42 13.14 -1.64 16.89
C GLU A 42 12.20 -2.85 16.91
N ASP A 43 10.96 -2.65 17.38
CA ASP A 43 9.96 -3.70 17.41
C ASP A 43 9.61 -4.18 15.99
N THR A 44 9.72 -5.49 15.78
CA THR A 44 9.53 -6.08 14.45
C THR A 44 8.11 -5.98 13.93
N PHE A 45 7.11 -6.02 14.82
CA PHE A 45 5.71 -5.96 14.46
C PHE A 45 5.33 -4.52 14.06
N SER A 46 5.60 -3.54 14.93
CA SER A 46 5.37 -2.12 14.67
C SER A 46 6.15 -1.64 13.46
N ARG A 47 7.37 -2.13 13.24
CA ARG A 47 8.13 -1.82 12.02
C ARG A 47 7.47 -2.37 10.76
N ALA A 48 6.92 -3.58 10.81
CA ALA A 48 6.25 -4.16 9.65
C ALA A 48 4.98 -3.37 9.32
N GLY A 49 4.15 -3.04 10.32
CA GLY A 49 2.97 -2.18 10.17
C GLY A 49 3.31 -0.82 9.57
N ALA A 50 4.28 -0.10 10.16
CA ALA A 50 4.72 1.20 9.65
C ALA A 50 5.23 1.15 8.20
N LEU A 51 5.89 0.05 7.79
CA LEU A 51 6.31 -0.11 6.39
C LEU A 51 5.13 -0.37 5.44
N ILE A 52 4.04 -0.97 5.91
CA ILE A 52 2.81 -1.14 5.13
C ILE A 52 2.16 0.21 4.89
N ASP A 53 2.01 1.03 5.93
CA ASP A 53 1.46 2.38 5.85
C ASP A 53 2.25 3.24 4.86
N VAL A 54 3.57 3.30 5.04
CA VAL A 54 4.47 4.01 4.11
C VAL A 54 4.28 3.52 2.68
N ALA A 55 4.11 2.22 2.46
CA ALA A 55 3.93 1.69 1.12
C ALA A 55 2.59 2.08 0.50
N LEU A 56 1.51 2.10 1.27
CA LEU A 56 0.23 2.68 0.83
C LEU A 56 0.38 4.17 0.53
N SER A 57 1.19 4.86 1.33
CA SER A 57 1.46 6.29 1.13
C SER A 57 2.10 6.57 -0.23
N TYR A 58 3.15 5.81 -0.58
CA TYR A 58 3.77 5.87 -1.90
C TYR A 58 2.83 5.43 -3.02
N ALA A 59 1.92 4.48 -2.78
CA ALA A 59 1.00 3.99 -3.80
C ALA A 59 -0.03 5.06 -4.21
N GLU A 60 -0.58 5.76 -3.23
CA GLU A 60 -1.53 6.86 -3.46
C GLU A 60 -0.85 8.08 -4.08
N ALA A 61 0.45 8.31 -3.80
CA ALA A 61 1.28 9.28 -4.51
C ALA A 61 1.62 8.88 -5.96
N GLY A 62 1.14 7.73 -6.44
CA GLY A 62 1.40 7.22 -7.79
C GLY A 62 2.74 6.51 -7.96
N GLU A 63 3.58 6.44 -6.92
CA GLU A 63 4.89 5.78 -6.94
C GLU A 63 4.79 4.25 -6.72
N LYS A 64 3.95 3.57 -7.52
CA LYS A 64 3.65 2.13 -7.40
C LYS A 64 4.90 1.24 -7.27
N ARG A 65 5.98 1.51 -8.02
CA ARG A 65 7.21 0.70 -7.95
C ARG A 65 7.87 0.74 -6.57
N LYS A 66 7.91 1.90 -5.92
CA LYS A 66 8.49 2.07 -4.57
C LYS A 66 7.60 1.41 -3.53
N ALA A 67 6.28 1.63 -3.60
CA ALA A 67 5.30 0.97 -2.74
C ALA A 67 5.48 -0.56 -2.73
N LEU A 68 5.60 -1.19 -3.91
CA LEU A 68 5.80 -2.64 -4.02
C LEU A 68 7.11 -3.14 -3.42
N LYS A 69 8.19 -2.34 -3.53
CA LYS A 69 9.49 -2.66 -2.93
C LYS A 69 9.42 -2.61 -1.40
N ILE A 70 8.70 -1.63 -0.86
CA ILE A 70 8.52 -1.44 0.58
C ILE A 70 7.62 -2.54 1.16
N LEU A 71 6.48 -2.84 0.54
CA LEU A 71 5.64 -3.99 0.95
C LEU A 71 6.41 -5.32 0.92
N SER A 72 7.27 -5.52 -0.09
CA SER A 72 8.08 -6.75 -0.14
C SER A 72 9.05 -6.85 1.04
N ARG A 73 9.55 -5.70 1.52
CA ARG A 73 10.38 -5.65 2.73
C ARG A 73 9.56 -5.89 3.99
N ALA A 74 8.37 -5.31 4.11
CA ALA A 74 7.44 -5.59 5.22
C ALA A 74 7.16 -7.09 5.31
N PHE A 75 6.80 -7.73 4.19
CA PHE A 75 6.56 -9.17 4.12
C PHE A 75 7.76 -10.02 4.56
N LYS A 76 8.98 -9.65 4.17
CA LYS A 76 10.20 -10.35 4.62
C LYS A 76 10.40 -10.23 6.13
N ILE A 77 10.04 -9.11 6.73
CA ILE A 77 10.11 -8.91 8.19
C ILE A 77 9.04 -9.77 8.87
N THR A 78 7.79 -9.72 8.40
CA THR A 78 6.68 -10.52 8.93
C THR A 78 7.00 -12.02 8.92
N LYS A 79 7.63 -12.53 7.85
CA LYS A 79 8.08 -13.94 7.78
C LYS A 79 9.13 -14.33 8.83
N ARG A 80 9.88 -13.38 9.37
CA ARG A 80 10.92 -13.64 10.38
C ARG A 80 10.37 -13.59 11.81
N ILE A 81 9.14 -13.10 12.00
CA ILE A 81 8.46 -13.14 13.29
C ILE A 81 8.16 -14.61 13.59
N LYS A 82 8.72 -15.13 14.70
CA LYS A 82 8.56 -16.53 15.09
C LYS A 82 7.09 -16.79 15.47
N SER A 83 6.49 -17.83 14.88
CA SER A 83 5.08 -18.19 15.12
C SER A 83 4.76 -18.58 16.57
N SER A 84 5.73 -18.99 17.38
CA SER A 84 5.46 -19.65 18.66
C SER A 84 4.98 -18.73 19.79
N GLU A 85 5.26 -17.42 19.73
CA GLU A 85 4.87 -16.46 20.77
C GLU A 85 3.87 -15.41 20.27
N ASN A 86 3.65 -15.33 18.96
CA ASN A 86 3.04 -14.17 18.30
C ASN A 86 2.31 -14.59 17.00
N ALA A 87 1.66 -15.75 17.00
CA ALA A 87 0.96 -16.29 15.83
C ALA A 87 -0.11 -15.32 15.31
N ASP A 88 -0.94 -14.78 16.20
CA ASP A 88 -2.05 -13.89 15.85
C ASP A 88 -1.55 -12.55 15.26
N THR A 89 -0.49 -11.99 15.84
CA THR A 89 0.10 -10.74 15.37
C THR A 89 0.77 -10.91 14.01
N ARG A 90 1.42 -12.05 13.77
CA ARG A 90 1.95 -12.40 12.44
C ARG A 90 0.82 -12.56 11.42
N THR A 91 -0.27 -13.23 11.77
CA THR A 91 -1.43 -13.42 10.89
C THR A 91 -2.05 -12.08 10.52
N GLY A 92 -2.25 -11.18 11.50
CA GLY A 92 -2.75 -9.82 11.25
C GLY A 92 -1.90 -9.04 10.26
N LEU A 93 -0.57 -9.08 10.39
CA LEU A 93 0.32 -8.45 9.42
C LEU A 93 0.24 -9.09 8.02
N LEU A 94 0.12 -10.42 7.92
CA LEU A 94 -0.03 -11.10 6.62
C LEU A 94 -1.32 -10.70 5.92
N VAL A 95 -2.42 -10.60 6.68
CA VAL A 95 -3.73 -10.10 6.23
C VAL A 95 -3.57 -8.70 5.66
N GLU A 96 -2.97 -7.79 6.42
CA GLU A 96 -2.81 -6.39 6.05
C GLU A 96 -1.92 -6.21 4.79
N ILE A 97 -0.83 -6.97 4.69
CA ILE A 97 0.04 -6.96 3.51
C ILE A 97 -0.72 -7.47 2.27
N ALA A 98 -1.53 -8.52 2.41
CA ALA A 98 -2.30 -9.07 1.29
C ALA A 98 -3.32 -8.04 0.76
N ILE A 99 -4.06 -7.40 1.67
CA ILE A 99 -5.00 -6.31 1.33
C ILE A 99 -4.26 -5.15 0.65
N SER A 100 -3.10 -4.78 1.18
CA SER A 100 -2.28 -3.69 0.64
C SER A 100 -1.79 -3.99 -0.78
N TYR A 101 -1.34 -5.21 -1.07
CA TYR A 101 -1.01 -5.61 -2.44
C TYR A 101 -2.23 -5.53 -3.37
N ALA A 102 -3.43 -5.90 -2.89
CA ALA A 102 -4.65 -5.77 -3.67
C ALA A 102 -5.01 -4.31 -3.98
N LYS A 103 -4.89 -3.40 -3.00
CA LYS A 103 -5.08 -1.94 -3.20
C LYS A 103 -4.15 -1.38 -4.28
N ILE A 104 -2.92 -1.88 -4.36
CA ILE A 104 -1.90 -1.46 -5.36
C ILE A 104 -2.07 -2.16 -6.72
N LYS A 105 -3.18 -2.90 -6.91
CA LYS A 105 -3.49 -3.66 -8.13
C LYS A 105 -2.52 -4.81 -8.41
N GLU A 106 -1.85 -5.35 -7.38
CA GLU A 106 -1.00 -6.54 -7.47
C GLU A 106 -1.70 -7.78 -6.92
N LYS A 107 -2.79 -8.17 -7.59
CA LYS A 107 -3.63 -9.31 -7.18
C LYS A 107 -2.85 -10.62 -7.04
N SER A 108 -1.91 -10.88 -7.94
CA SER A 108 -1.11 -12.11 -7.94
C SER A 108 -0.30 -12.27 -6.65
N ARG A 109 0.33 -11.19 -6.17
CA ARG A 109 1.09 -11.18 -4.92
C ARG A 109 0.19 -11.26 -3.69
N ALA A 110 -0.94 -10.56 -3.70
CA ALA A 110 -1.94 -10.66 -2.63
C ALA A 110 -2.37 -12.11 -2.40
N LEU A 111 -2.73 -12.84 -3.46
CA LEU A 111 -3.14 -14.25 -3.38
C LEU A 111 -2.01 -15.19 -2.94
N GLN A 112 -0.76 -14.89 -3.27
CA GLN A 112 0.38 -15.68 -2.78
C GLN A 112 0.52 -15.59 -1.26
N ILE A 113 0.23 -14.42 -0.67
CA ILE A 113 0.31 -14.21 0.77
C ILE A 113 -0.85 -14.90 1.49
N VAL A 114 -2.05 -14.84 0.92
CA VAL A 114 -3.22 -15.57 1.44
C VAL A 114 -2.95 -17.07 1.56
N LYS A 115 -2.17 -17.67 0.64
CA LYS A 115 -1.78 -19.08 0.73
C LYS A 115 -0.86 -19.41 1.91
N ILE A 116 -0.21 -18.40 2.50
CA ILE A 116 0.72 -18.55 3.62
C ILE A 116 0.00 -18.40 4.96
N ILE A 117 -1.19 -17.79 4.97
CA ILE A 117 -2.04 -17.70 6.16
C ILE A 117 -2.58 -19.11 6.46
N GLU A 118 -2.29 -19.60 7.66
CA GLU A 118 -2.72 -20.92 8.15
C GLU A 118 -4.16 -20.88 8.69
N ASP A 119 -4.53 -19.75 9.30
CA ASP A 119 -5.87 -19.51 9.83
C ASP A 119 -6.92 -19.45 8.71
N ALA A 120 -7.89 -20.36 8.76
CA ALA A 120 -8.90 -20.50 7.71
C ALA A 120 -9.88 -19.32 7.65
N ASP A 121 -10.28 -18.80 8.81
CA ASP A 121 -11.26 -17.71 8.93
C ASP A 121 -10.66 -16.39 8.42
N ALA A 122 -9.43 -16.08 8.83
CA ALA A 122 -8.66 -14.94 8.34
C ALA A 122 -8.44 -15.04 6.82
N LYS A 123 -8.18 -16.25 6.31
CA LYS A 123 -7.98 -16.49 4.88
C LYS A 123 -9.24 -16.20 4.07
N GLU A 124 -10.40 -16.66 4.54
CA GLU A 124 -11.68 -16.41 3.86
C GLU A 124 -12.04 -14.92 3.88
N SER A 125 -11.90 -14.27 5.03
CA SER A 125 -12.11 -12.83 5.19
C SER A 125 -11.27 -12.01 4.20
N VAL A 126 -9.96 -12.31 4.10
CA VAL A 126 -9.06 -11.61 3.18
C VAL A 126 -9.42 -11.88 1.72
N LEU A 127 -9.83 -13.11 1.37
CA LEU A 127 -10.25 -13.41 0.00
C LEU A 127 -11.50 -12.64 -0.42
N ALA A 128 -12.47 -12.50 0.48
CA ALA A 128 -13.65 -11.68 0.26
C ALA A 128 -13.27 -10.22 0.04
N GLU A 129 -12.39 -9.67 0.88
CA GLU A 129 -11.95 -8.28 0.77
C GLU A 129 -11.15 -8.01 -0.51
N ILE A 130 -10.18 -8.87 -0.86
CA ILE A 130 -9.41 -8.76 -2.11
C ILE A 130 -10.34 -8.81 -3.32
N SER A 131 -11.37 -9.65 -3.29
CA SER A 131 -12.36 -9.77 -4.36
C SER A 131 -13.16 -8.49 -4.53
N ALA A 132 -13.64 -7.89 -3.42
CA ALA A 132 -14.32 -6.61 -3.43
C ALA A 132 -13.43 -5.47 -3.97
N ILE A 133 -12.17 -5.39 -3.52
CA ILE A 133 -11.20 -4.41 -4.01
C ILE A 133 -10.97 -4.58 -5.51
N THR A 134 -10.78 -5.81 -5.99
CA THR A 134 -10.54 -6.09 -7.40
C THR A 134 -11.76 -5.76 -8.27
N GLN A 135 -12.98 -6.00 -7.78
CA GLN A 135 -14.22 -5.64 -8.49
C GLN A 135 -14.37 -4.13 -8.63
N ARG A 136 -14.17 -3.36 -7.54
CA ARG A 136 -14.15 -1.89 -7.57
C ARG A 136 -13.11 -1.34 -8.55
N GLN A 137 -11.96 -2.00 -8.66
CA GLN A 137 -10.92 -1.65 -9.62
C GLN A 137 -11.29 -1.96 -11.08
N LYS A 138 -12.21 -2.90 -11.34
CA LYS A 138 -12.74 -3.16 -12.69
C LYS A 138 -13.80 -2.14 -13.08
N GLU A 139 -14.66 -1.73 -12.17
CA GLU A 139 -15.71 -0.72 -12.44
C GLU A 139 -15.13 0.65 -12.76
N THR A 140 -14.00 1.02 -12.16
CA THR A 140 -13.26 2.25 -12.48
C THR A 140 -12.65 2.26 -13.88
N VAL A 141 -12.56 1.11 -14.56
CA VAL A 141 -12.09 0.98 -15.95
C VAL A 141 -13.25 1.00 -16.95
N ILE A 142 -14.49 0.69 -16.52
CA ILE A 142 -15.64 0.52 -17.41
C ILE A 142 -16.44 1.83 -17.58
N ARG A 143 -16.34 2.79 -16.67
CA ARG A 143 -16.97 4.11 -16.85
C ARG A 143 -16.04 5.03 -17.65
N PRO A 144 -16.31 5.36 -18.93
CA PRO A 144 -15.65 6.50 -19.56
C PRO A 144 -16.00 7.77 -18.77
N PRO A 145 -15.12 8.79 -18.73
CA PRO A 145 -15.45 10.05 -18.09
C PRO A 145 -16.74 10.57 -18.73
N GLU A 146 -17.78 10.74 -17.93
CA GLU A 146 -18.99 11.44 -18.37
C GLU A 146 -18.56 12.87 -18.69
N ALA A 147 -18.39 13.15 -19.98
CA ALA A 147 -18.19 14.50 -20.46
C ALA A 147 -19.39 15.33 -19.97
N PRO A 148 -19.17 16.51 -19.37
CA PRO A 148 -20.29 17.38 -19.03
C PRO A 148 -21.12 17.61 -20.29
N LEU A 149 -22.41 17.32 -20.21
CA LEU A 149 -23.36 17.58 -21.27
C LEU A 149 -23.54 19.09 -21.41
N SER A 150 -22.64 19.79 -22.11
CA SER A 150 -22.93 21.13 -22.59
C SER A 150 -23.89 21.00 -23.77
N ASN A 151 -25.18 21.27 -23.51
CA ASN A 151 -26.20 21.48 -24.54
C ASN A 151 -26.43 20.30 -25.50
N GLY A 152 -26.64 19.09 -24.97
CA GLY A 152 -27.28 18.00 -25.71
C GLY A 152 -26.52 17.46 -26.93
N LYS A 153 -25.25 17.82 -27.12
CA LYS A 153 -24.41 17.32 -28.22
C LYS A 153 -23.25 16.49 -27.68
N ARG A 154 -23.20 15.23 -28.12
CA ARG A 154 -22.14 14.28 -27.78
C ARG A 154 -20.88 14.65 -28.58
N ILE A 155 -19.97 15.42 -27.98
CA ILE A 155 -18.71 15.80 -28.62
C ILE A 155 -17.73 14.62 -28.49
N TYR A 156 -17.47 13.91 -29.59
CA TYR A 156 -16.39 12.92 -29.65
C TYR A 156 -15.08 13.67 -29.94
N TYR A 157 -14.15 13.73 -28.98
CA TYR A 157 -12.76 14.03 -29.30
C TYR A 157 -12.20 12.82 -30.07
N PHE A 158 -12.29 12.86 -31.40
CA PHE A 158 -11.52 11.98 -32.26
C PHE A 158 -10.05 12.20 -31.92
N ARG A 159 -9.41 11.13 -31.44
CA ARG A 159 -7.98 11.05 -31.18
C ARG A 159 -7.25 11.46 -32.46
N CYS A 160 -6.69 12.66 -32.48
CA CYS A 160 -5.85 13.11 -33.59
C CYS A 160 -4.70 12.11 -33.74
N ARG A 161 -4.73 11.33 -34.84
CA ARG A 161 -3.53 10.70 -35.37
C ARG A 161 -2.60 11.85 -35.76
N CYS A 162 -1.52 12.06 -35.01
CA CYS A 162 -0.43 12.91 -35.48
C CYS A 162 0.06 12.35 -36.83
N PRO A 163 0.03 13.09 -37.94
CA PRO A 163 0.85 12.76 -39.09
C PRO A 163 2.29 13.10 -38.72
N LYS A 164 3.21 12.16 -38.94
CA LYS A 164 4.64 12.47 -38.93
C LYS A 164 4.89 13.54 -39.99
N ILE A 165 5.21 14.75 -39.55
CA ILE A 165 5.69 15.81 -40.44
C ILE A 165 7.05 15.34 -40.96
N LYS A 166 7.13 15.01 -42.24
CA LYS A 166 8.42 14.97 -42.95
C LYS A 166 8.88 16.43 -43.06
N THR A 167 9.99 16.76 -42.42
CA THR A 167 10.78 17.94 -42.79
C THR A 167 11.44 17.64 -44.13
N ALA A 168 11.08 18.40 -45.16
CA ALA A 168 11.82 18.45 -46.41
C ALA A 168 12.96 19.47 -46.25
N GLU A 169 14.17 19.05 -46.59
CA GLU A 169 15.20 19.89 -47.22
C GLU A 169 15.38 19.37 -48.65
#